data_AF-A0A357FAB4-F1
#
_entry.id   AF-A0A357FAB4-F1
#
_cell.length_a   1.000
_cell.length_b   1.000
_cell.length_c   1.000
_cell.angle_alpha   90.00
_cell.angle_beta   90.00
_cell.angle_gamma   90.00
#
_symmetry.space_group_name_H-M   'P 1'
#
loop_
_entity.id
_entity.type
_entity.pdbx_description
1 polymer ?
#
loop_
_entity_poly.entity_id
_entity_poly.type
_entity_poly.pdbx_seq_one_letter_code
_entity_poly.pdbx_strand_id
1 'polypeptide(L)'
;MKVVIEKGETLNDIASTLYDSGIIKGSEPFVIATRMMGYETDIKAGTFYLRNASSNRTIIRQLVEGTPAYHKVTIPEGSRLEEIAAVLKSELDID
;
A
#
# COMPACT_ATOMS: atom_id res chain seq x y z
N MET A 1 4.03 9.42 4.94
CA MET A 1 4.14 8.25 5.83
C MET A 1 4.04 7.01 4.97
N LYS A 2 4.86 5.98 5.22
CA LYS A 2 4.82 4.71 4.48
C LYS A 2 3.88 3.76 5.22
N VAL A 3 2.96 3.12 4.50
CA VAL A 3 2.15 2.02 5.02
C VAL A 3 2.23 0.84 4.06
N VAL A 4 2.27 -0.37 4.61
CA VAL A 4 2.25 -1.61 3.84
C VAL A 4 0.93 -2.28 4.15
N ILE A 5 0.15 -2.56 3.10
CA ILE A 5 -1.08 -3.32 3.17
C ILE A 5 -0.83 -4.65 2.49
N GLU A 6 -0.92 -5.74 3.25
CA GLU A 6 -0.72 -7.08 2.74
C GLU A 6 -1.94 -7.58 1.97
N LYS A 7 -1.70 -8.49 1.03
CA LYS A 7 -2.77 -9.06 0.21
C LYS A 7 -3.64 -9.97 1.09
N GLY A 8 -4.91 -9.64 1.23
CA GLY A 8 -5.88 -10.42 1.98
C GLY A 8 -6.16 -9.89 3.39
N GLU A 9 -5.53 -8.78 3.80
CA GLU A 9 -5.93 -8.06 5.02
C GLU A 9 -7.38 -7.58 4.92
N THR A 10 -8.12 -7.74 6.01
CA THR A 10 -9.48 -7.20 6.11
C THR A 10 -9.43 -5.70 6.41
N LEU A 11 -10.55 -5.00 6.21
CA LEU A 11 -10.67 -3.59 6.56
C LEU A 11 -10.30 -3.30 8.02
N ASN A 12 -10.59 -4.23 8.94
CA ASN A 12 -10.24 -4.11 10.36
C ASN A 12 -8.73 -4.26 10.59
N ASP A 13 -8.08 -5.16 9.86
CA ASP A 13 -6.63 -5.36 9.95
C ASP A 13 -5.91 -4.10 9.43
N ILE A 14 -6.32 -3.59 8.27
CA ILE A 14 -5.81 -2.35 7.70
C ILE A 14 -6.00 -1.17 8.66
N ALA A 15 -7.17 -1.07 9.28
CA ALA A 15 -7.45 -0.02 10.26
C ALA A 15 -6.56 -0.15 11.51
N SER A 16 -6.28 -1.37 11.96
CA SER A 16 -5.38 -1.63 13.09
C SER A 16 -3.94 -1.26 12.72
N THR A 17 -3.45 -1.70 11.57
CA THR A 17 -2.13 -1.36 11.03
C THR A 17 -1.93 0.16 10.89
N LEU A 18 -2.95 0.88 10.41
CA LEU A 18 -2.93 2.34 10.30
C LEU A 18 -2.92 3.04 11.67
N TYR A 19 -3.62 2.48 12.65
CA TYR A 19 -3.68 3.01 14.01
C TYR A 19 -2.36 2.79 14.75
N ASP A 20 -1.79 1.59 14.66
CA ASP A 20 -0.50 1.24 15.26
C ASP A 20 0.65 2.05 14.64
N SER A 21 0.55 2.36 13.34
CA SER A 21 1.46 3.26 12.64
C SER A 21 1.27 4.75 12.99
N GLY A 22 0.28 5.10 13.82
CA GLY A 22 -0.05 6.46 14.22
C GLY A 22 -0.58 7.36 13.10
N ILE A 23 -1.04 6.77 11.99
CA ILE A 23 -1.55 7.49 10.81
C ILE A 23 -2.98 7.95 11.03
N ILE A 24 -3.79 7.14 11.71
CA ILE A 24 -5.16 7.46 12.11
C ILE A 24 -5.27 7.55 13.62
N LYS A 25 -6.24 8.34 14.11
CA LYS A 25 -6.47 8.51 15.55
C LYS A 25 -7.26 7.37 16.19
N GLY A 26 -7.84 6.48 15.39
CA GLY A 26 -8.64 5.34 15.86
C GLY A 26 -9.09 4.46 14.70
N SER A 27 -9.13 3.15 14.92
CA SER A 27 -9.53 2.15 13.94
C SER A 27 -11.03 2.18 13.62
N GLU A 28 -11.89 2.22 14.63
CA GLU A 28 -13.36 2.29 14.49
C GLU A 28 -13.85 3.45 13.59
N PRO A 29 -13.46 4.73 13.82
CA PRO A 29 -13.93 5.83 12.98
C PRO A 29 -13.39 5.75 11.55
N PHE A 30 -12.29 5.04 11.32
CA PHE A 30 -11.80 4.76 9.97
C PHE A 30 -12.66 3.72 9.28
N VAL A 31 -12.95 2.59 9.93
CA VAL A 31 -13.82 1.52 9.39
C VAL A 31 -15.20 2.07 9.03
N ILE A 32 -15.80 2.85 9.94
CA ILE A 32 -17.12 3.46 9.72
C ILE A 32 -17.07 4.42 8.52
N ALA A 33 -16.06 5.28 8.44
CA ALA A 33 -15.90 6.20 7.33
C ALA A 33 -15.73 5.46 6.00
N THR A 34 -14.90 4.42 5.94
CA THR A 34 -14.69 3.62 4.73
C THR A 34 -15.98 2.94 4.26
N ARG A 35 -16.76 2.37 5.20
CA ARG A 35 -18.05 1.75 4.88
C ARG A 35 -19.08 2.79 4.41
N MET A 36 -19.16 3.96 5.06
CA MET A 36 -20.04 5.05 4.62
C MET A 36 -19.70 5.58 3.23
N MET A 37 -18.43 5.50 2.83
CA MET A 37 -17.97 5.87 1.50
C MET A 37 -18.15 4.76 0.45
N GLY A 38 -18.53 3.54 0.86
CA GLY A 38 -18.72 2.39 -0.03
C GLY A 38 -17.41 1.76 -0.52
N TYR A 39 -16.27 2.06 0.11
CA TYR A 39 -14.95 1.58 -0.33
C TYR A 39 -14.41 0.42 0.51
N GLU A 40 -15.28 -0.35 1.17
CA GLU A 40 -14.88 -1.42 2.08
C GLU A 40 -14.03 -2.50 1.41
N THR A 41 -14.28 -2.79 0.12
CA THR A 41 -13.55 -3.79 -0.68
C THR A 41 -12.62 -3.20 -1.73
N ASP A 42 -12.61 -1.87 -1.90
CA ASP A 42 -11.85 -1.22 -2.98
C ASP A 42 -10.43 -0.80 -2.57
N ILE A 43 -10.06 -1.03 -1.30
CA ILE A 43 -8.70 -0.79 -0.83
C ILE A 43 -7.77 -1.80 -1.49
N LYS A 44 -6.80 -1.29 -2.25
CA LYS A 44 -5.82 -2.12 -2.94
C LYS A 44 -4.72 -2.53 -1.96
N ALA A 45 -4.24 -3.77 -2.11
CA ALA A 45 -3.03 -4.22 -1.43
C ALA A 45 -1.79 -3.58 -2.06
N GLY A 46 -0.77 -3.32 -1.24
CA GLY A 46 0.50 -2.73 -1.67
C GLY A 46 1.10 -1.75 -0.66
N THR A 47 2.24 -1.18 -1.03
CA THR A 47 2.88 -0.13 -0.23
C THR A 47 2.37 1.23 -0.65
N PHE A 48 1.83 2.03 0.28
CA PHE A 48 1.33 3.37 0.02
C PHE A 48 2.19 4.42 0.72
N TYR A 49 2.44 5.52 0.01
CA TYR A 49 3.03 6.73 0.58
C TYR A 49 1.95 7.77 0.79
N LEU A 50 1.36 7.76 1.98
CA LEU A 50 0.32 8.70 2.35
C LEU A 50 0.90 10.11 2.51
N ARG A 51 0.33 11.06 1.77
CA ARG A 51 0.63 12.49 1.83
C ARG A 51 -0.54 13.22 2.48
N ASN A 52 -0.27 14.15 3.40
CA ASN A 52 -1.31 14.91 4.09
C ASN A 52 -2.39 14.01 4.73
N ALA A 53 -1.96 13.11 5.62
CA ALA A 53 -2.83 12.24 6.41
C ALA A 53 -3.59 13.02 7.51
N SER A 54 -4.20 14.15 7.15
CA SER A 54 -4.87 15.06 8.08
C SER A 54 -6.31 14.62 8.40
N SER A 55 -6.94 13.82 7.53
CA SER A 55 -8.30 13.31 7.73
C SER A 55 -8.46 11.88 7.23
N ASN A 56 -9.33 11.11 7.88
CA ASN A 56 -9.68 9.74 7.47
C ASN A 56 -10.13 9.69 6.01
N ARG A 57 -10.96 10.65 5.58
CA ARG A 57 -11.45 10.76 4.21
C ARG A 57 -10.32 10.87 3.18
N THR A 58 -9.33 11.72 3.45
CA THR A 58 -8.17 11.91 2.56
C THR A 58 -7.28 10.66 2.50
N ILE A 59 -7.16 9.95 3.62
CA ILE A 59 -6.41 8.69 3.71
C ILE A 59 -7.12 7.60 2.91
N ILE A 60 -8.42 7.38 3.15
CA ILE A 60 -9.24 6.40 2.44
C ILE A 60 -9.16 6.62 0.93
N ARG A 61 -9.32 7.87 0.48
CA ARG A 61 -9.23 8.21 -0.94
C ARG A 61 -7.86 7.86 -1.54
N GLN A 62 -6.77 8.10 -0.80
CA GLN A 62 -5.42 7.72 -1.24
C GLN A 62 -5.20 6.20 -1.27
N LEU A 63 -5.87 5.44 -0.41
CA LEU A 63 -5.76 3.98 -0.40
C LEU A 63 -6.59 3.32 -1.53
N VAL A 64 -7.69 3.95 -1.92
CA VAL A 64 -8.60 3.47 -2.96
C VAL A 64 -8.16 3.92 -4.36
N GLU A 65 -7.98 5.23 -4.53
CA GLU A 65 -7.62 5.83 -5.83
C GLU A 65 -6.10 5.87 -6.04
N GLY A 66 -5.31 5.83 -4.97
CA GLY A 66 -3.86 5.94 -5.08
C GLY A 66 -3.24 4.74 -5.77
N THR A 67 -2.14 5.00 -6.45
CA THR A 67 -1.29 3.95 -7.02
C THR A 67 -0.31 3.50 -5.95
N PRO A 68 -0.27 2.20 -5.60
CA PRO A 68 0.74 1.69 -4.70
C PRO A 68 2.13 1.95 -5.30
N ALA A 69 3.12 2.13 -4.45
CA ALA A 69 4.50 2.33 -4.87
C ALA A 69 5.02 1.05 -5.55
N TYR A 70 5.38 1.18 -6.81
CA TYR A 70 6.06 0.14 -7.57
C TYR A 70 7.56 0.42 -7.61
N HIS A 71 8.37 -0.64 -7.49
CA HIS A 71 9.79 -0.59 -7.81
C HIS A 71 9.95 -0.73 -9.33
N LYS A 72 10.53 0.29 -9.97
CA LYS A 72 10.80 0.27 -11.41
C LYS A 72 12.14 -0.41 -11.65
N VAL A 73 12.10 -1.62 -12.20
CA VAL A 73 13.30 -2.34 -12.66
C VAL A 73 13.40 -2.21 -14.18
N THR A 74 14.59 -1.85 -14.68
CA THR A 74 14.84 -1.74 -16.11
C THR A 74 15.59 -2.98 -16.58
N ILE A 75 15.00 -3.75 -17.48
CA ILE A 75 15.64 -4.92 -18.09
C ILE A 75 16.14 -4.52 -19.49
N PRO A 76 17.46 -4.50 -19.74
CA PRO A 76 17.99 -4.25 -21.07
C PRO A 76 17.52 -5.31 -22.08
N GLU A 77 17.19 -4.89 -23.29
CA GLU A 77 16.81 -5.80 -24.38
C GLU A 77 17.99 -6.70 -24.74
N GLY A 78 17.74 -8.00 -24.93
CA GLY A 78 18.78 -9.00 -25.19
C GLY A 78 19.48 -9.55 -23.93
N SER A 79 19.04 -9.14 -22.73
CA SER A 79 19.55 -9.72 -21.47
C SER A 79 19.28 -11.22 -21.39
N ARG A 80 20.28 -11.97 -20.93
CA ARG A 80 20.15 -13.38 -20.58
C ARG A 80 19.40 -13.53 -19.26
N LEU A 81 18.82 -14.72 -19.05
CA LEU A 81 18.07 -15.03 -17.82
C LEU A 81 18.90 -14.79 -16.54
N GLU A 82 20.20 -15.11 -16.58
CA GLU A 82 21.14 -14.91 -15.47
C GLU A 82 21.34 -13.43 -15.13
N GLU A 83 21.36 -12.57 -16.14
CA GLU A 83 21.50 -11.11 -15.98
C GLU A 83 20.22 -10.50 -15.43
N ILE A 84 19.07 -11.00 -15.88
CA ILE A 84 17.76 -10.62 -15.34
C ILE A 84 17.69 -11.00 -13.86
N ALA A 85 18.09 -12.22 -13.49
CA ALA A 85 18.13 -12.67 -12.10
C ALA A 85 19.07 -11.80 -11.25
N ALA A 86 20.24 -11.44 -11.77
CA ALA A 86 21.19 -10.55 -11.07
C ALA A 86 20.61 -9.13 -10.85
N VAL A 87 19.92 -8.57 -11.86
CA VAL A 87 19.26 -7.26 -11.76
C VAL A 87 18.10 -7.31 -10.76
N LEU A 88 17.26 -8.34 -10.80
CA LEU A 88 16.18 -8.55 -9.82
C LEU A 88 16.73 -8.69 -8.40
N LYS A 89 17.79 -9.48 -8.22
CA LYS A 89 18.45 -9.66 -6.92
C LYS A 89 19.02 -8.35 -6.37
N SER A 90 19.70 -7.57 -7.22
CA SER A 90 20.29 -6.30 -6.81
C SER A 90 19.26 -5.20 -6.50
N GLU A 91 18.13 -5.17 -7.22
CA GLU A 91 17.13 -4.10 -7.10
C GLU A 91 16.01 -4.40 -6.09
N LEU A 92 15.71 -5.68 -5.83
CA LEU A 92 14.58 -6.11 -5.01
C LEU A 92 14.97 -6.98 -3.81
N ASP A 93 16.25 -7.31 -3.63
CA ASP A 93 16.78 -8.13 -2.50
C ASP A 93 16.04 -9.47 -2.35
N ILE A 94 15.68 -10.08 -3.49
CA ILE A 94 15.00 -11.38 -3.57
C ILE A 94 16.03 -12.45 -3.96
N ASP A 95 16.07 -13.56 -3.23
CA ASP A 95 16.98 -14.71 -3.45
C ASP A 95 16.40 -15.79 -4.39
#